data_AF-A0A529N8K2-F1
#
_entry.id   AF-A0A529N8K2-F1
#
_cell.length_a   1.000
_cell.length_b   1.000
_cell.length_c   1.000
_cell.angle_alpha   90.00
_cell.angle_beta   90.00
_cell.angle_gamma   90.00
#
_symmetry.space_group_name_H-M   'P 1'
#
loop_
_entity.id
_entity.type
_entity.pdbx_description
1 polymer ?
#
loop_
_entity_poly.entity_id
_entity_poly.type
_entity_poly.pdbx_seq_one_letter_code
_entity_poly.pdbx_strand_id
1 'polypeptide(L)'
;MAITAPKDAERHGLSLLTEDRKGQGLLLDLPVDKNITITDLGKVSRHGLVNRRAEAAAATDLVGQLRVKASSIEQAVRNLS
;
A
#
# COMPACT_ATOMS: atom_id res chain seq x y z
N MET A 1 -3.72 28.50 -4.66
CA MET A 1 -4.09 27.08 -4.47
C MET A 1 -3.45 26.63 -3.17
N ALA A 2 -4.23 26.42 -2.11
CA ALA A 2 -3.71 26.06 -0.79
C ALA A 2 -3.87 24.55 -0.58
N ILE A 3 -2.80 23.87 -0.19
CA ILE A 3 -2.81 22.45 0.20
C ILE A 3 -2.80 22.45 1.72
N THR A 4 -3.92 22.08 2.32
CA THR A 4 -4.07 22.11 3.80
C THR A 4 -4.14 20.71 4.40
N ALA A 5 -4.47 19.71 3.60
CA ALA A 5 -4.46 18.31 3.98
C ALA A 5 -3.81 17.42 2.90
N PRO A 6 -3.28 16.24 3.25
CA PRO A 6 -2.72 15.28 2.28
C PRO A 6 -3.69 14.92 1.14
N LYS A 7 -4.98 14.88 1.44
CA LYS A 7 -6.04 14.59 0.46
C LYS A 7 -6.19 15.68 -0.59
N ASP A 8 -5.87 16.93 -0.24
CA ASP A 8 -5.84 18.03 -1.21
C ASP A 8 -4.69 17.80 -2.20
N ALA A 9 -3.51 17.39 -1.72
CA ALA A 9 -2.36 17.09 -2.58
C ALA A 9 -2.70 15.99 -3.60
N GLU A 10 -3.31 14.89 -3.17
CA GLU A 10 -3.74 13.82 -4.08
C GLU A 10 -4.72 14.30 -5.15
N ARG A 11 -5.72 15.12 -4.80
CA ARG A 11 -6.68 15.67 -5.78
C ARG A 11 -6.02 16.55 -6.84
N HIS A 12 -4.88 17.14 -6.51
CA HIS A 12 -4.09 17.94 -7.44
C HIS A 12 -3.01 17.12 -8.17
N GLY A 13 -3.00 15.78 -8.02
CA GLY A 13 -2.02 14.90 -8.66
C GLY A 13 -0.63 14.99 -8.05
N LEU A 14 -0.51 15.50 -6.82
CA LEU A 14 0.75 15.61 -6.09
C LEU A 14 0.92 14.41 -5.17
N SER A 15 2.09 13.79 -5.20
CA SER A 15 2.46 12.67 -4.34
C SER A 15 3.79 12.97 -3.64
N LEU A 16 3.88 12.57 -2.37
CA LEU A 16 5.10 12.70 -1.58
C LEU A 16 5.97 11.46 -1.79
N LEU A 17 7.18 11.66 -2.31
CA LEU A 17 8.21 10.63 -2.32
C LEU A 17 9.19 10.92 -1.18
N THR A 18 9.20 10.08 -0.16
CA THR A 18 10.13 10.21 0.97
C THR A 18 11.57 9.86 0.53
N GLU A 19 12.57 10.59 1.04
CA GLU A 19 13.98 10.22 0.87
C GLU A 19 14.29 8.89 1.57
N ASP A 20 13.73 8.71 2.77
CA ASP A 20 13.79 7.44 3.49
C ASP A 20 12.63 6.53 3.07
N ARG A 21 12.84 5.81 1.97
CA ARG A 21 11.83 4.91 1.38
C ARG A 21 11.45 3.74 2.29
N LYS A 22 12.34 3.32 3.19
CA LYS A 22 12.14 2.12 4.03
C LYS A 22 11.44 2.41 5.35
N GLY A 23 11.83 3.48 6.06
CA GLY A 23 11.28 3.80 7.38
C GLY A 23 10.06 4.72 7.34
N GLN A 24 9.88 5.51 6.27
CA GLN A 24 8.74 6.44 6.16
C GLN A 24 7.73 6.07 5.06
N GLY A 25 8.13 5.24 4.10
CA GLY A 25 7.27 4.83 2.97
C GLY A 25 6.56 3.49 3.15
N LEU A 26 6.92 2.72 4.19
CA LEU A 26 6.46 1.35 4.39
C LEU A 26 6.15 1.06 5.86
N LEU A 27 5.13 0.24 6.09
CA LEU A 27 4.82 -0.36 7.38
C LEU A 27 5.57 -1.68 7.48
N LEU A 28 6.78 -1.62 8.02
CA LEU A 28 7.76 -2.72 8.03
C LEU A 28 7.27 -3.98 8.77
N ASP A 29 6.47 -3.81 9.82
CA ASP A 29 5.89 -4.90 10.60
C ASP A 29 4.66 -5.52 9.93
N LEU A 30 4.15 -4.90 8.87
CA LEU A 30 3.02 -5.41 8.12
C LEU A 30 3.47 -6.20 6.88
N PRO A 31 2.67 -7.18 6.46
CA PRO A 31 2.90 -7.90 5.22
C PRO A 31 2.67 -7.03 3.98
N VAL A 32 3.16 -7.52 2.83
CA VAL A 32 3.12 -6.81 1.54
C VAL A 32 1.68 -6.50 1.12
N ASP A 33 0.75 -7.44 1.30
CA ASP A 33 -0.67 -7.24 1.01
C ASP A 33 -1.26 -6.04 1.76
N LYS A 34 -0.98 -5.92 3.05
CA LYS A 34 -1.45 -4.80 3.88
C LYS A 34 -0.81 -3.48 3.48
N ASN A 35 0.48 -3.49 3.16
CA ASN A 35 1.17 -2.29 2.67
C ASN A 35 0.61 -1.80 1.33
N ILE A 36 0.13 -2.72 0.49
CA ILE A 36 -0.49 -2.39 -0.79
C ILE A 36 -1.93 -1.90 -0.60
N THR A 37 -2.72 -2.54 0.25
CA THR A 37 -4.15 -2.23 0.38
C THR A 37 -4.46 -1.10 1.33
N ILE A 38 -3.57 -0.73 2.25
CA ILE A 38 -3.83 0.33 3.23
C ILE A 38 -4.02 1.71 2.59
N THR A 39 -3.40 1.96 1.45
CA THR A 39 -3.55 3.20 0.68
C THR A 39 -4.92 3.29 0.01
N ASP A 40 -5.57 2.15 -0.25
CA ASP A 40 -6.87 2.07 -0.92
C ASP A 40 -7.79 1.03 -0.27
N LEU A 41 -7.96 1.16 1.05
CA LEU A 41 -8.74 0.21 1.85
C LEU A 41 -10.20 0.16 1.42
N GLY A 42 -10.71 1.25 0.82
CA GLY A 42 -12.08 1.34 0.29
C GLY A 42 -12.37 0.39 -0.87
N LYS A 43 -11.36 -0.02 -1.66
CA LYS A 43 -11.53 -1.00 -2.74
C LYS A 43 -11.62 -2.44 -2.24
N VAL A 44 -11.04 -2.74 -1.07
CA VAL A 44 -10.94 -4.11 -0.53
C VAL A 44 -11.76 -4.33 0.73
N SER A 45 -12.44 -3.29 1.25
CA SER A 45 -13.29 -3.38 2.43
C SER A 45 -14.73 -3.00 2.12
N ARG A 46 -15.68 -3.61 2.83
CA ARG A 46 -17.11 -3.32 2.73
C ARG A 46 -17.70 -3.23 4.13
N HIS A 47 -18.38 -2.12 4.43
CA HIS A 47 -18.93 -1.83 5.78
C HIS A 47 -17.87 -1.95 6.91
N GLY A 48 -16.63 -1.53 6.66
CA GLY A 48 -15.54 -1.61 7.63
C GLY A 48 -14.90 -3.00 7.79
N LEU A 49 -15.38 -4.01 7.05
CA LEU A 49 -14.80 -5.36 7.04
C LEU A 49 -13.96 -5.56 5.79
N VAL A 50 -12.68 -5.89 5.98
CA VAL A 50 -11.75 -6.20 4.88
C VAL A 50 -12.10 -7.57 4.29
N ASN A 51 -12.33 -7.60 2.99
CA ASN A 51 -12.47 -8.85 2.25
C ASN A 51 -11.08 -9.39 1.91
N ARG A 52 -10.63 -10.38 2.67
CA ARG A 52 -9.30 -10.99 2.49
C ARG A 52 -9.06 -11.53 1.07
N ARG A 53 -10.08 -12.02 0.38
CA ARG A 53 -9.93 -12.49 -1.01
C ARG A 53 -9.68 -11.34 -1.98
N ALA A 54 -10.41 -10.24 -1.82
CA ALA A 54 -10.21 -9.04 -2.63
C ALA A 54 -8.84 -8.40 -2.35
N GLU A 55 -8.43 -8.37 -1.09
CA GLU A 55 -7.11 -7.90 -0.66
C GLU A 55 -5.98 -8.75 -1.26
N ALA A 56 -6.05 -10.08 -1.14
CA ALA A 56 -5.05 -10.97 -1.73
C ALA A 56 -4.97 -10.85 -3.25
N ALA A 57 -6.12 -10.69 -3.93
CA ALA A 57 -6.18 -10.50 -5.37
C ALA A 57 -5.53 -9.18 -5.79
N ALA A 58 -5.87 -8.07 -5.13
CA ALA A 58 -5.29 -6.76 -5.41
C ALA A 58 -3.78 -6.72 -5.13
N ALA A 59 -3.35 -7.32 -4.01
CA ALA A 59 -1.94 -7.43 -3.67
C ALA A 59 -1.16 -8.26 -4.71
N THR A 60 -1.69 -9.41 -5.11
CA THR A 60 -1.06 -10.29 -6.10
C THR A 60 -0.91 -9.59 -7.46
N ASP A 61 -1.97 -8.91 -7.91
CA ASP A 61 -1.97 -8.17 -9.17
C ASP A 61 -0.90 -7.06 -9.16
N LEU A 62 -0.86 -6.26 -8.11
CA LEU A 62 0.10 -5.16 -8.00
C LEU A 62 1.55 -5.64 -7.82
N VAL A 63 1.77 -6.71 -7.05
CA VAL A 63 3.09 -7.37 -6.92
C VAL A 63 3.58 -7.85 -8.28
N GLY A 64 2.69 -8.43 -9.10
CA GLY A 64 3.00 -8.86 -10.47
C GLY A 64 3.35 -7.70 -11.39
N GLN A 65 2.55 -6.63 -11.37
CA GLN A 65 2.75 -5.43 -12.19
C GLN A 65 4.06 -4.70 -11.84
N LEU A 66 4.37 -4.57 -10.55
CA LEU A 66 5.56 -3.88 -10.06
C LEU A 66 6.79 -4.79 -9.95
N ARG A 67 6.64 -6.10 -10.24
CA ARG A 67 7.69 -7.13 -10.08
C ARG A 67 8.35 -7.11 -8.70
N VAL A 68 7.55 -6.98 -7.65
CA VAL A 68 8.04 -6.95 -6.28
C VAL A 68 8.63 -8.32 -5.95
N LYS A 69 9.90 -8.35 -5.52
CA LYS A 69 10.58 -9.57 -5.07
C LYS A 69 10.12 -9.95 -3.66
N ALA A 70 8.97 -10.60 -3.56
CA ALA A 70 8.46 -11.17 -2.32
C ALA A 70 8.19 -12.68 -2.51
N SER A 71 8.51 -13.51 -1.50
CA SER A 71 8.23 -14.96 -1.57
C SER A 71 6.75 -15.26 -1.43
N SER A 72 5.98 -14.34 -0.82
CA SER A 72 4.52 -14.35 -0.71
C SER A 72 4.05 -12.92 -0.44
N ILE A 73 2.79 -12.63 -0.77
CA ILE A 73 2.12 -11.37 -0.39
C ILE A 73 1.95 -11.24 1.14
N GLU A 74 2.02 -12.36 1.88
CA GLU A 74 1.97 -12.40 3.34
C GLU A 74 3.36 -12.21 3.98
N GLN A 75 4.42 -12.07 3.18
CA GLN A 75 5.75 -11.81 3.69
C GLN A 75 5.81 -10.42 4.32
N ALA A 76 6.33 -10.32 5.54
CA ALA A 76 6.58 -9.02 6.18
C ALA A 76 7.53 -8.19 5.31
N VAL A 77 7.20 -6.91 5.12
CA VAL A 77 7.97 -6.01 4.24
C VAL A 77 9.41 -5.82 4.73
N ARG A 78 9.64 -5.87 6.05
CA ARG A 78 11.01 -5.86 6.63
C ARG A 78 11.93 -6.99 6.14
N ASN A 79 11.36 -8.09 5.65
CA ASN A 79 12.10 -9.25 5.15
C ASN A 79 12.36 -9.18 3.63
N LEU A 80 11.96 -8.09 2.96
CA LEU A 80 12.34 -7.83 1.56
C LEU A 80 13.79 -7.31 1.55
N SER A 81 14.69 -8.10 0.99
CA SER A 81 16.14 -7.80 0.90
C SER A 81 16.49 -7.06 -0.38
#